data_AF-A0AAV3QJG9-F1
#
_entry.id   AF-A0AAV3QJG9-F1
#
_cell.length_a   1.000
_cell.length_b   1.000
_cell.length_c   1.000
_cell.angle_alpha   90.00
_cell.angle_beta   90.00
_cell.angle_gamma   90.00
#
_symmetry.space_group_name_H-M   'P 1'
#
loop_
_entity.id
_entity.type
_entity.pdbx_description
1 polymer ?
#
loop_
_entity_poly.entity_id
_entity_poly.type
_entity_poly.pdbx_seq_one_letter_code
_entity_poly.pdbx_strand_id
1 'polypeptide(L)'
;MGLSWRHHTLIQALLSRGPLKQADLQSILMNLSPGGKLNDCVGKINEELGYVHMEVRACKNQNDGSVYYGVVNNVADEQSKLGTNYTVPQITLYKAIIEAIVQDPGAHGSISNIDAFNLRLEDQGAAIRNFTLSHKEKTLDQLIKDKWLSSIPDNQIGLGVRSFLDLRTWFRTNEVPACSVCNEAAVKAECCQNEECNVRIHQYCLKQKFSQKKKKKIRVILLKIPPILNLPGGRNLAQVEG
;
A
#
# COMPACT_ATOMS: atom_id res chain seq x y z
N MET A 1 -7.46 -29.52 15.83
CA MET A 1 -6.17 -29.61 16.57
C MET A 1 -5.65 -28.19 16.60
N GLY A 2 -5.70 -27.52 17.76
CA GLY A 2 -5.56 -26.07 17.83
C GLY A 2 -4.17 -25.53 17.49
N LEU A 3 -4.04 -24.20 17.51
CA LEU A 3 -2.79 -23.51 17.23
C LEU A 3 -1.68 -23.90 18.23
N SER A 4 -0.54 -24.36 17.72
CA SER A 4 0.68 -24.53 18.52
C SER A 4 1.36 -23.18 18.83
N TRP A 5 2.26 -23.15 19.83
CA TRP A 5 3.07 -21.97 20.17
C TRP A 5 3.77 -21.31 18.97
N ARG A 6 4.21 -22.09 17.97
CA ARG A 6 4.81 -21.55 16.73
C ARG A 6 3.86 -20.64 15.93
N HIS A 7 2.59 -21.02 15.84
CA HIS A 7 1.56 -20.20 15.19
C HIS A 7 1.32 -18.93 16.02
N HIS A 8 1.27 -19.05 17.35
CA HIS A 8 1.15 -17.89 18.24
C HIS A 8 2.31 -16.91 18.09
N THR A 9 3.55 -17.40 17.95
CA THR A 9 4.71 -16.54 17.70
C THR A 9 4.59 -15.75 16.40
N LEU A 10 4.08 -16.35 15.33
CA LEU A 10 3.84 -15.63 14.07
C LEU A 10 2.74 -14.58 14.21
N ILE A 11 1.62 -14.92 14.86
CA ILE A 11 0.53 -13.98 15.13
C ILE A 11 1.04 -12.80 15.97
N GLN A 12 1.78 -13.07 17.05
CA GLN A 12 2.36 -12.04 17.91
C GLN A 12 3.37 -11.16 17.16
N ALA A 13 4.19 -11.73 16.27
CA ALA A 13 5.10 -10.95 15.44
C ALA A 13 4.34 -9.98 14.52
N LEU A 14 3.24 -10.42 13.91
CA LEU A 14 2.41 -9.58 13.04
C LEU A 14 1.63 -8.51 13.81
N LEU A 15 1.11 -8.84 15.00
CA LEU A 15 0.38 -7.87 15.84
C LEU A 15 1.31 -6.79 16.41
N SER A 16 2.50 -7.18 16.90
CA SER A 16 3.44 -6.26 17.54
C SER A 16 4.24 -5.40 16.56
N ARG A 17 4.62 -5.96 15.41
CA ARG A 17 5.47 -5.26 14.40
C ARG A 17 4.66 -4.66 13.25
N GLY A 18 3.35 -4.91 13.21
CA GLY A 18 2.52 -4.65 12.04
C GLY A 18 2.89 -5.55 10.86
N PRO A 19 2.42 -5.21 9.64
CA PRO A 19 2.66 -6.05 8.47
C PRO A 19 4.15 -6.28 8.17
N LEU A 20 4.49 -7.52 7.82
CA LEU A 20 5.86 -7.97 7.51
C LEU A 20 5.98 -8.44 6.07
N LYS A 21 7.15 -8.26 5.44
CA LYS A 21 7.38 -8.81 4.10
C LYS A 21 7.30 -10.34 4.15
N GLN A 22 6.86 -10.94 3.05
CA GLN A 22 6.76 -12.39 2.93
C GLN A 22 8.10 -13.09 3.25
N ALA A 23 9.23 -12.55 2.79
CA ALA A 23 10.55 -13.11 3.06
C ALA A 23 10.88 -13.10 4.56
N ASP A 24 10.56 -12.02 5.26
CA ASP A 24 10.81 -11.89 6.71
C ASP A 24 9.94 -12.87 7.50
N LEU A 25 8.65 -12.98 7.14
CA LEU A 25 7.73 -13.91 7.79
C LEU A 25 8.11 -15.38 7.52
N GLN A 26 8.57 -15.69 6.29
CA GLN A 26 9.11 -17.00 5.95
C GLN A 26 10.36 -17.33 6.76
N SER A 27 11.28 -16.36 6.93
CA SER A 27 12.48 -16.54 7.76
C SER A 27 12.11 -16.86 9.22
N ILE A 28 11.14 -16.15 9.80
CA ILE A 28 10.62 -16.46 11.15
C ILE A 28 10.06 -17.88 11.19
N LEU A 29 9.22 -18.27 10.23
CA LEU A 29 8.65 -19.61 10.19
C LEU A 29 9.72 -20.71 10.06
N MET A 30 10.73 -20.52 9.20
CA MET A 30 11.81 -21.48 9.00
C MET A 30 12.61 -21.71 10.30
N ASN A 31 12.86 -20.66 11.07
CA ASN A 31 13.52 -20.76 12.37
C ASN A 31 12.68 -21.52 13.41
N LEU A 32 11.36 -21.41 13.34
CA LEU A 32 10.43 -22.08 14.26
C LEU A 32 10.14 -23.53 13.87
N SER A 33 10.09 -23.81 12.56
CA SER A 33 9.71 -25.09 11.98
C SER A 33 10.43 -25.31 10.64
N PRO A 34 11.63 -25.91 10.65
CA PRO A 34 12.37 -26.22 9.44
C PRO A 34 11.51 -27.05 8.46
N GLY A 35 11.38 -26.58 7.21
CA GLY A 35 10.52 -27.20 6.19
C GLY A 35 9.05 -26.77 6.21
N GLY A 36 8.64 -25.89 7.12
CA GLY A 36 7.29 -25.35 7.19
C GLY A 36 6.92 -24.51 5.96
N LYS A 37 5.75 -24.77 5.38
CA LYS A 37 5.19 -23.97 4.28
C LYS A 37 4.36 -22.82 4.85
N LEU A 38 4.63 -21.60 4.40
CA LEU A 38 3.94 -20.41 4.91
C LEU A 38 2.43 -20.48 4.67
N ASN A 39 1.99 -20.90 3.48
CA ASN A 39 0.56 -20.97 3.14
C ASN A 39 -0.19 -21.95 4.04
N ASP A 40 0.39 -23.12 4.33
CA ASP A 40 -0.22 -24.12 5.21
C ASP A 40 -0.33 -23.60 6.64
N CYS A 41 0.70 -22.88 7.12
CA CYS A 41 0.71 -22.25 8.43
C CYS A 41 -0.35 -21.15 8.55
N VAL A 42 -0.43 -20.27 7.54
CA VAL A 42 -1.44 -19.19 7.48
C VAL A 42 -2.85 -19.77 7.38
N GLY A 43 -3.05 -20.84 6.60
CA GLY A 43 -4.33 -21.54 6.50
C GLY A 43 -4.83 -22.01 7.86
N LYS A 44 -3.98 -22.73 8.62
CA LYS A 44 -4.30 -23.18 9.98
C LYS A 44 -4.58 -22.03 10.94
N ILE A 45 -3.80 -20.94 10.85
CA ILE A 45 -4.05 -19.74 11.65
C ILE A 45 -5.45 -19.18 11.36
N ASN A 46 -5.82 -19.07 10.09
CA ASN A 46 -7.09 -18.47 9.68
C ASN A 46 -8.30 -19.35 10.00
N GLU A 47 -8.16 -20.68 10.00
CA GLU A 47 -9.20 -21.60 10.48
C GLU A 47 -9.59 -21.30 11.94
N GLU A 48 -8.61 -20.98 12.78
CA GLU A 48 -8.82 -20.74 14.22
C GLU A 48 -9.16 -19.26 14.53
N LEU A 49 -8.59 -18.30 13.78
CA LEU A 49 -8.90 -16.87 13.95
C LEU A 49 -10.28 -16.48 13.41
N GLY A 50 -10.90 -17.32 12.58
CA GLY A 50 -12.22 -17.07 12.01
C GLY A 50 -13.31 -16.81 13.06
N TYR A 51 -13.25 -17.48 14.22
CA TYR A 51 -14.22 -17.31 15.32
C TYR A 51 -14.23 -15.88 15.90
N VAL A 52 -13.09 -15.20 15.88
CA VAL A 52 -12.95 -13.80 16.34
C VAL A 52 -12.95 -12.81 15.18
N HIS A 53 -13.38 -13.24 14.00
CA HIS A 53 -13.44 -12.44 12.78
C HIS A 53 -12.10 -11.77 12.41
N MET A 54 -11.00 -12.43 12.71
CA MET A 54 -9.66 -12.00 12.30
C MET A 54 -9.07 -12.97 11.30
N GLU A 55 -8.11 -12.49 10.51
CA GLU A 55 -7.32 -13.35 9.64
C GLU A 55 -5.93 -12.76 9.40
N VAL A 56 -4.96 -13.63 9.13
CA VAL A 56 -3.71 -13.26 8.50
C VAL A 56 -3.92 -13.23 6.99
N ARG A 57 -3.73 -12.05 6.38
CA ARG A 57 -3.92 -11.82 4.95
C ARG A 57 -2.66 -11.29 4.29
N ALA A 58 -2.45 -11.68 3.03
CA ALA A 58 -1.42 -11.13 2.18
C ALA A 58 -1.94 -9.91 1.39
N CYS A 59 -1.11 -8.88 1.23
CA CYS A 59 -1.36 -7.75 0.33
C CYS A 59 -0.06 -7.34 -0.36
N LYS A 60 -0.18 -6.90 -1.62
CA LYS A 60 0.96 -6.40 -2.38
C LYS A 60 1.04 -4.88 -2.23
N ASN A 61 2.12 -4.42 -1.60
CA ASN A 61 2.34 -3.00 -1.36
C ASN A 61 2.53 -2.26 -2.71
N GLN A 62 1.82 -1.15 -2.90
CA GLN A 62 1.84 -0.43 -4.16
C GLN A 62 3.11 0.41 -4.35
N ASN A 63 3.82 0.69 -3.27
CA ASN A 63 5.04 1.50 -3.31
C ASN A 63 6.27 0.71 -3.77
N ASP A 64 6.45 -0.52 -3.30
CA ASP A 64 7.63 -1.35 -3.60
C ASP A 64 7.31 -2.63 -4.38
N GLY A 65 6.02 -2.95 -4.58
CA GLY A 65 5.58 -4.16 -5.26
C GLY A 65 5.85 -5.47 -4.51
N SER A 66 6.26 -5.41 -3.23
CA SER A 66 6.51 -6.60 -2.40
C SER A 66 5.22 -7.11 -1.76
N VAL A 67 5.17 -8.41 -1.49
CA VAL A 67 4.05 -9.03 -0.76
C VAL A 67 4.33 -8.93 0.74
N TYR A 68 3.34 -8.45 1.48
CA TYR A 68 3.33 -8.36 2.93
C TYR A 68 2.19 -9.18 3.51
N TYR A 69 2.38 -9.66 4.72
CA TYR A 69 1.37 -10.33 5.51
C TYR A 69 1.07 -9.50 6.75
N GLY A 70 -0.20 -9.42 7.13
CA GLY A 70 -0.67 -8.73 8.34
C GLY A 70 -1.93 -9.39 8.91
N VAL A 71 -2.20 -9.15 10.19
CA VAL A 71 -3.47 -9.55 10.82
C VAL A 71 -4.49 -8.45 10.58
N VAL A 72 -5.65 -8.82 10.04
CA VAL A 72 -6.76 -7.90 9.72
C VAL A 72 -7.98 -8.30 10.56
N ASN A 73 -8.70 -7.29 11.04
CA ASN A 73 -10.01 -7.46 11.66
C ASN A 73 -11.10 -7.24 10.59
N ASN A 74 -11.93 -8.25 10.34
CA ASN A 74 -12.96 -8.24 9.30
C ASN A 74 -14.28 -7.55 9.72
N VAL A 75 -14.46 -7.24 11.02
CA VAL A 75 -15.69 -6.59 11.54
C VAL A 75 -15.46 -5.16 12.02
N ALA A 76 -14.22 -4.76 12.29
CA ALA A 76 -13.92 -3.39 12.71
C ALA A 76 -14.21 -2.38 11.60
N ASP A 77 -14.98 -1.35 11.92
CA ASP A 77 -15.08 -0.18 11.08
C ASP A 77 -13.71 0.54 11.00
N GLU A 78 -13.53 1.32 9.95
CA GLU A 78 -12.23 1.91 9.61
C GLU A 78 -11.74 2.92 10.66
N GLN A 79 -12.67 3.54 11.38
CA GLN A 79 -12.33 4.48 12.45
C GLN A 79 -11.86 3.73 13.71
N SER A 80 -12.50 2.61 14.06
CA SER A 80 -12.07 1.74 15.16
C SER A 80 -10.65 1.19 14.99
N LYS A 81 -10.17 0.99 13.74
CA LYS A 81 -8.80 0.49 13.49
C LYS A 81 -7.70 1.46 13.92
N LEU A 82 -8.01 2.76 14.03
CA LEU A 82 -7.10 3.81 14.51
C LEU A 82 -7.47 4.29 15.92
N GLY A 83 -8.74 4.18 16.31
CA GLY A 83 -9.30 4.75 17.55
C GLY A 83 -8.62 4.31 18.85
N THR A 84 -7.90 3.19 18.86
CA THR A 84 -7.18 2.72 20.06
C THR A 84 -5.89 3.50 20.32
N ASN A 85 -5.21 3.99 19.27
CA ASN A 85 -3.86 4.56 19.37
C ASN A 85 -3.80 6.04 18.98
N TYR A 86 -4.86 6.58 18.36
CA TYR A 86 -4.87 7.91 17.79
C TYR A 86 -6.06 8.72 18.32
N THR A 87 -5.80 10.01 18.56
CA THR A 87 -6.84 10.97 18.94
C THR A 87 -7.70 11.36 17.74
N VAL A 88 -8.88 11.94 17.98
CA VAL A 88 -9.79 12.38 16.91
C VAL A 88 -9.13 13.32 15.88
N PRO A 89 -8.34 14.35 16.26
CA PRO A 89 -7.65 15.20 15.29
C PRO A 89 -6.62 14.44 14.44
N GLN A 90 -5.93 13.46 15.01
CA GLN A 90 -4.95 12.64 14.30
C GLN A 90 -5.61 11.72 13.27
N ILE A 91 -6.72 11.09 13.66
CA ILE A 91 -7.54 10.28 12.75
C ILE A 91 -8.10 11.16 11.62
N THR A 92 -8.55 12.37 11.93
CA THR A 92 -9.07 13.32 10.93
C THR A 92 -7.99 13.74 9.94
N LEU A 93 -6.78 14.03 10.41
CA LEU A 93 -5.63 14.30 9.54
C LEU A 93 -5.33 13.12 8.61
N TYR A 94 -5.30 11.90 9.16
CA TYR A 94 -5.04 10.70 8.36
C TYR A 94 -6.12 10.46 7.30
N LYS A 95 -7.40 10.63 7.63
CA LYS A 95 -8.52 10.55 6.66
C LYS A 95 -8.35 11.57 5.53
N ALA A 96 -8.08 12.83 5.86
CA ALA A 96 -7.86 13.88 4.87
C ALA A 96 -6.67 13.57 3.94
N ILE A 97 -5.60 12.96 4.46
CA ILE A 97 -4.45 12.52 3.66
C ILE A 97 -4.84 11.40 2.70
N ILE A 98 -5.58 10.38 3.17
CA ILE A 98 -6.03 9.31 2.29
C ILE A 98 -6.91 9.88 1.18
N GLU A 99 -7.89 10.71 1.53
CA GLU A 99 -8.81 11.34 0.58
C GLU A 99 -8.04 12.12 -0.49
N ALA A 100 -7.09 12.97 -0.09
CA ALA A 100 -6.26 13.71 -1.02
C ALA A 100 -5.42 12.80 -1.94
N ILE A 101 -4.86 11.71 -1.41
CA ILE A 101 -4.08 10.75 -2.21
C ILE A 101 -4.96 9.97 -3.20
N VAL A 102 -6.15 9.52 -2.79
CA VAL A 102 -7.01 8.70 -3.66
C VAL A 102 -7.75 9.51 -4.71
N GLN A 103 -8.02 10.78 -4.43
CA GLN A 103 -8.66 11.73 -5.34
C GLN A 103 -7.69 12.30 -6.39
N ASP A 104 -6.37 12.07 -6.26
CA ASP A 104 -5.39 12.45 -7.28
C ASP A 104 -5.74 11.82 -8.64
N PRO A 105 -6.08 12.62 -9.66
CA PRO A 105 -6.40 12.10 -11.00
C PRO A 105 -5.23 11.36 -11.63
N GLY A 106 -4.00 11.77 -11.31
CA GLY A 106 -2.78 11.14 -11.81
C GLY A 106 -2.45 9.81 -11.15
N ALA A 107 -3.12 9.45 -10.05
CA ALA A 107 -2.88 8.24 -9.28
C ALA A 107 -1.38 8.04 -8.93
N HIS A 108 -0.68 9.12 -8.58
CA HIS A 108 0.72 9.06 -8.13
C HIS A 108 0.84 8.31 -6.79
N GLY A 109 -0.26 8.26 -6.03
CA GLY A 109 -0.37 7.56 -4.77
C GLY A 109 0.40 8.24 -3.64
N SER A 110 0.62 9.56 -3.77
CA SER A 110 1.36 10.35 -2.81
C SER A 110 0.88 11.80 -2.77
N ILE A 111 1.21 12.48 -1.67
CA ILE A 111 0.99 13.90 -1.43
C ILE A 111 2.29 14.51 -0.89
N SER A 112 2.57 15.78 -1.18
CA SER A 112 3.74 16.45 -0.59
C SER A 112 3.55 16.69 0.91
N ASN A 113 4.64 16.76 1.69
CA ASN A 113 4.58 17.15 3.09
C ASN A 113 3.88 18.51 3.27
N ILE A 114 4.16 19.47 2.40
CA ILE A 114 3.59 20.82 2.45
C ILE A 114 2.07 20.76 2.27
N ASP A 115 1.58 20.02 1.28
CA ASP A 115 0.15 19.88 1.03
C ASP A 115 -0.53 19.14 2.18
N ALA A 116 0.10 18.07 2.69
CA ALA A 116 -0.41 17.32 3.85
C ALA A 116 -0.56 18.22 5.10
N PHE A 117 0.38 19.12 5.34
CA PHE A 117 0.30 20.09 6.45
C PHE A 117 -0.81 21.13 6.24
N ASN A 118 -1.08 21.49 5.00
CA ASN A 118 -2.08 22.49 4.63
C ASN A 118 -3.50 21.92 4.44
N LEU A 119 -3.68 20.60 4.58
CA LEU A 119 -5.00 19.98 4.57
C LEU A 119 -5.92 20.63 5.59
N ARG A 120 -7.08 21.08 5.11
CA ARG A 120 -8.16 21.61 5.93
C ARG A 120 -8.83 20.43 6.63
N LEU A 121 -8.80 20.44 7.95
CA LEU A 121 -9.52 19.49 8.77
C LEU A 121 -10.88 20.11 9.07
N GLU A 122 -11.96 19.45 8.67
CA GLU A 122 -13.31 19.95 8.92
C GLU A 122 -13.54 20.18 10.41
N ASP A 123 -14.16 21.31 10.76
CA ASP A 123 -14.26 21.82 12.14
C ASP A 123 -15.27 21.00 12.96
N GLN A 124 -14.83 19.87 13.49
CA GLN A 124 -15.60 19.02 14.40
C GLN A 124 -15.26 19.29 15.88
N GLY A 125 -14.78 20.50 16.22
CA GLY A 125 -14.67 20.96 17.60
C GLY A 125 -13.30 21.52 18.03
N ALA A 126 -13.24 21.94 19.29
CA ALA A 126 -12.08 22.66 19.86
C ALA A 126 -10.75 21.89 19.74
N ALA A 127 -10.78 20.56 19.78
CA ALA A 127 -9.59 19.73 19.64
C ALA A 127 -8.92 19.86 18.27
N ILE A 128 -9.70 20.03 17.19
CA ILE A 128 -9.18 20.22 15.83
C ILE A 128 -8.64 21.64 15.67
N ARG A 129 -9.31 22.65 16.25
CA ARG A 129 -8.84 24.05 16.24
C ARG A 129 -7.49 24.23 16.95
N ASN A 130 -7.23 23.41 17.97
CA ASN A 130 -5.96 23.41 18.70
C ASN A 130 -4.90 22.46 18.09
N PHE A 131 -5.18 21.86 16.93
CA PHE A 131 -4.27 20.91 16.27
C PHE A 131 -3.22 21.64 15.42
N THR A 132 -2.17 22.09 16.11
CA THR A 132 -1.05 22.86 15.55
C THR A 132 -0.22 22.10 14.51
N LEU A 133 0.62 22.82 13.77
CA LEU A 133 1.57 22.24 12.80
C LEU A 133 2.52 21.21 13.43
N SER A 134 3.06 21.51 14.62
CA SER A 134 3.93 20.57 15.33
C SER A 134 3.20 19.29 15.75
N HIS A 135 1.90 19.38 16.06
CA HIS A 135 1.08 18.19 16.28
C HIS A 135 0.88 17.39 15.00
N LYS A 136 0.67 18.05 13.85
CA LYS A 136 0.59 17.38 12.54
C LYS A 136 1.89 16.63 12.24
N GLU A 137 3.03 17.27 12.35
CA GLU A 137 4.36 16.67 12.10
C GLU A 137 4.59 15.40 12.93
N LYS A 138 4.43 15.48 14.26
CA LYS A 138 4.55 14.31 15.15
C LYS A 138 3.56 13.20 14.80
N THR A 139 2.38 13.57 14.33
CA THR A 139 1.35 12.61 13.92
C THR A 139 1.75 11.89 12.63
N LEU A 140 2.30 12.60 11.65
CA LEU A 140 2.81 12.00 10.42
C LEU A 140 3.95 11.02 10.72
N ASP A 141 4.91 11.41 11.57
CA ASP A 141 6.02 10.55 11.98
C ASP A 141 5.52 9.26 12.63
N GLN A 142 4.53 9.38 13.52
CA GLN A 142 3.95 8.22 14.20
C GLN A 142 3.16 7.33 13.23
N LEU A 143 2.38 7.90 12.31
CA LEU A 143 1.67 7.14 11.27
C LEU A 143 2.62 6.41 10.32
N ILE A 144 3.77 7.01 9.99
CA ILE A 144 4.82 6.38 9.19
C ILE A 144 5.46 5.22 9.97
N LYS A 145 5.81 5.45 11.24
CA LYS A 145 6.37 4.42 12.13
C LYS A 145 5.43 3.22 12.28
N ASP A 146 4.13 3.47 12.38
CA ASP A 146 3.09 2.45 12.51
C ASP A 146 2.65 1.87 11.15
N LYS A 147 3.29 2.28 10.06
CA LYS A 147 3.09 1.80 8.68
C LYS A 147 1.71 2.09 8.09
N TRP A 148 0.98 3.05 8.66
CA TRP A 148 -0.22 3.64 8.07
C TRP A 148 0.15 4.57 6.91
N LEU A 149 1.23 5.33 7.06
CA LEU A 149 1.81 6.12 6.00
C LEU A 149 3.21 5.58 5.65
N SER A 150 3.77 6.06 4.54
CA SER A 150 5.14 5.78 4.15
C SER A 150 5.79 7.05 3.64
N SER A 151 7.04 7.30 4.06
CA SER A 151 7.86 8.32 3.42
C SER A 151 8.31 7.84 2.04
N ILE A 152 8.19 8.72 1.06
CA ILE A 152 8.60 8.58 -0.34
C ILE A 152 9.68 9.64 -0.59
N PRO A 153 10.61 9.44 -1.54
CA PRO A 153 11.55 10.47 -1.98
C PRO A 153 10.87 11.82 -2.27
N ASP A 154 11.67 12.89 -2.23
CA ASP A 154 11.23 14.26 -2.51
C ASP A 154 10.18 14.80 -1.52
N ASN A 155 10.31 14.43 -0.24
CA ASN A 155 9.42 14.86 0.85
C ASN A 155 7.94 14.58 0.56
N GLN A 156 7.67 13.42 -0.04
CA GLN A 156 6.33 12.94 -0.30
C GLN A 156 5.91 11.89 0.71
N ILE A 157 4.60 11.82 0.93
CA ILE A 157 3.94 10.86 1.79
C ILE A 157 3.04 10.01 0.91
N GLY A 158 3.20 8.69 0.99
CA GLY A 158 2.25 7.74 0.41
C GLY A 158 1.51 6.97 1.49
N LEU A 159 0.54 6.17 1.06
CA LEU A 159 -0.10 5.20 1.95
C LEU A 159 0.88 4.07 2.29
N GLY A 160 0.98 3.76 3.58
CA GLY A 160 1.75 2.65 4.09
C GLY A 160 1.03 1.31 3.88
N VAL A 161 1.78 0.21 4.05
CA VAL A 161 1.27 -1.14 3.80
C VAL A 161 0.09 -1.53 4.70
N ARG A 162 0.01 -0.97 5.91
CA ARG A 162 -1.09 -1.22 6.83
C ARG A 162 -2.40 -0.69 6.27
N SER A 163 -2.37 0.49 5.65
CA SER A 163 -3.53 1.09 4.96
C SER A 163 -4.06 0.19 3.83
N PHE A 164 -3.17 -0.36 3.00
CA PHE A 164 -3.59 -1.26 1.92
C PHE A 164 -4.16 -2.59 2.40
N LEU A 165 -3.76 -3.06 3.57
CA LEU A 165 -4.28 -4.29 4.19
C LEU A 165 -5.63 -4.05 4.87
N ASP A 166 -5.67 -3.05 5.75
CA ASP A 166 -6.79 -2.81 6.64
C ASP A 166 -7.94 -2.11 5.91
N LEU A 167 -7.66 -1.14 5.04
CA LEU A 167 -8.68 -0.26 4.44
C LEU A 167 -9.24 -0.78 3.10
N ARG A 168 -9.08 -2.07 2.78
CA ARG A 168 -9.53 -2.64 1.49
C ARG A 168 -11.02 -2.40 1.23
N THR A 169 -11.85 -2.54 2.27
CA THR A 169 -13.29 -2.25 2.18
C THR A 169 -13.54 -0.76 2.00
N TRP A 170 -12.85 0.10 2.76
CA TRP A 170 -12.93 1.55 2.60
C TRP A 170 -12.66 2.01 1.17
N PHE A 171 -11.58 1.52 0.53
CA PHE A 171 -11.27 1.90 -0.85
C PHE A 171 -12.39 1.53 -1.83
N ARG A 172 -13.01 0.36 -1.64
CA ARG A 172 -14.13 -0.08 -2.47
C ARG A 172 -15.37 0.76 -2.24
N THR A 173 -15.71 1.07 -1.00
CA THR A 173 -16.89 1.87 -0.64
C THR A 173 -16.74 3.33 -1.10
N ASN A 174 -15.52 3.86 -1.15
CA ASN A 174 -15.22 5.19 -1.65
C ASN A 174 -14.86 5.20 -3.16
N GLU A 175 -15.26 4.15 -3.89
CA GLU A 175 -15.17 4.07 -5.36
C GLU A 175 -13.77 4.32 -5.93
N VAL A 176 -12.72 4.00 -5.16
CA VAL A 176 -11.34 4.12 -5.65
C VAL A 176 -11.16 3.17 -6.84
N PRO A 177 -10.77 3.66 -8.02
CA PRO A 177 -10.69 2.82 -9.22
C PRO A 177 -9.82 1.59 -9.01
N ALA A 178 -10.29 0.43 -9.45
CA ALA A 178 -9.56 -0.82 -9.31
C ALA A 178 -8.54 -1.02 -10.44
N CYS A 179 -7.45 -1.70 -10.13
CA CYS A 179 -6.48 -2.13 -11.12
C CYS A 179 -7.07 -3.20 -12.03
N SER A 180 -7.02 -3.01 -13.35
CA SER A 180 -7.61 -3.95 -14.33
C SER A 180 -6.95 -5.34 -14.41
N VAL A 181 -5.94 -5.62 -13.57
CA VAL A 181 -5.22 -6.89 -13.53
C VAL A 181 -5.44 -7.64 -12.23
N CYS A 182 -5.23 -7.00 -11.09
CA CYS A 182 -5.37 -7.65 -9.78
C CYS A 182 -6.70 -7.34 -9.08
N ASN A 183 -7.50 -6.41 -9.61
CA ASN A 183 -8.77 -5.96 -9.03
C ASN A 183 -8.65 -5.33 -7.63
N GLU A 184 -7.44 -5.00 -7.19
CA GLU A 184 -7.21 -4.20 -5.97
C GLU A 184 -7.25 -2.71 -6.28
N ALA A 185 -7.55 -1.88 -5.27
CA ALA A 185 -7.58 -0.43 -5.40
C ALA A 185 -6.29 0.11 -6.04
N ALA A 186 -6.42 0.91 -7.10
CA ALA A 186 -5.32 1.49 -7.85
C ALA A 186 -5.02 2.91 -7.35
N VAL A 187 -4.50 3.00 -6.13
CA VAL A 187 -4.10 4.26 -5.48
C VAL A 187 -2.81 4.80 -6.11
N LYS A 188 -1.82 3.92 -6.31
CA LYS A 188 -0.58 4.23 -7.04
C LYS A 188 -0.52 3.41 -8.32
N ALA A 189 -0.84 4.01 -9.46
CA ALA A 189 -0.99 3.28 -10.71
C ALA A 189 -0.66 4.11 -11.94
N GLU A 190 -0.38 3.43 -13.05
CA GLU A 190 -0.32 4.07 -14.35
C GLU A 190 -1.75 4.21 -14.89
N CYS A 191 -2.12 5.43 -15.25
CA CYS A 191 -3.39 5.76 -15.88
C CYS A 191 -3.28 5.63 -17.41
N CYS A 192 -4.41 5.40 -18.08
CA CYS A 192 -4.45 5.48 -19.54
C CYS A 192 -4.20 6.92 -20.01
N GLN A 193 -3.46 7.08 -21.11
CA GLN A 193 -3.23 8.39 -21.72
C GLN A 193 -4.48 8.96 -22.42
N ASN A 194 -5.50 8.14 -22.67
CA ASN A 194 -6.79 8.62 -23.16
C ASN A 194 -7.62 9.14 -21.99
N GLU A 195 -7.99 10.42 -22.02
CA GLU A 195 -8.74 11.09 -20.93
C GLU A 195 -10.12 10.45 -20.70
N GLU A 196 -10.72 9.84 -21.72
CA GLU A 196 -12.00 9.11 -21.58
C GLU A 196 -11.83 7.69 -20.99
N CYS A 197 -10.60 7.26 -20.71
CA CYS A 197 -10.29 5.91 -20.24
C CYS A 197 -9.85 5.90 -18.78
N ASN A 198 -10.73 5.42 -17.91
CA ASN A 198 -10.47 5.30 -16.47
C ASN A 198 -9.66 4.06 -16.08
N VAL A 199 -8.99 3.40 -17.02
CA VAL A 199 -8.20 2.21 -16.73
C VAL A 199 -6.95 2.60 -15.95
N ARG A 200 -6.83 2.04 -14.74
CA ARG A 200 -5.61 2.09 -13.93
C ARG A 200 -4.96 0.72 -13.85
N ILE A 201 -3.62 0.67 -13.88
CA ILE A 201 -2.85 -0.56 -13.70
C ILE A 201 -1.64 -0.29 -12.82
N HIS A 202 -1.48 -1.04 -11.72
CA HIS A 202 -0.26 -0.96 -10.91
C HIS A 202 0.98 -1.28 -11.74
N GLN A 203 2.10 -0.62 -11.43
CA GLN A 203 3.35 -0.81 -12.16
C GLN A 203 3.83 -2.28 -12.16
N TYR A 204 3.64 -2.99 -11.05
CA TYR A 204 3.97 -4.42 -10.99
C TYR A 204 3.02 -5.30 -11.81
N CYS A 205 1.75 -4.92 -11.95
CA CYS A 205 0.75 -5.61 -12.77
C CYS A 205 1.04 -5.43 -14.26
N LEU A 206 1.45 -4.22 -14.66
CA LEU A 206 1.94 -3.95 -16.01
C LEU A 206 3.12 -4.85 -16.34
N LYS A 207 4.17 -4.84 -15.50
CA LYS A 207 5.35 -5.69 -15.67
C LYS A 207 4.97 -7.16 -15.85
N GLN A 208 4.04 -7.69 -15.06
CA GLN A 208 3.57 -9.07 -15.19
C GLN A 208 2.84 -9.31 -16.52
N LYS A 209 1.88 -8.45 -16.88
CA LYS A 209 1.07 -8.56 -18.11
C LYS A 209 1.93 -8.51 -19.38
N PHE A 210 2.97 -7.67 -19.41
CA PHE A 210 3.87 -7.52 -20.56
C PHE A 210 5.03 -8.52 -20.59
N SER A 211 5.51 -8.98 -19.43
CA SER A 211 6.48 -10.08 -19.38
C SER A 211 5.89 -11.39 -19.91
N GLN A 212 4.60 -11.63 -19.66
CA GLN A 212 3.88 -12.77 -20.24
C GLN A 212 3.72 -12.66 -21.77
N LYS A 213 3.59 -11.45 -22.32
CA LYS A 213 3.54 -11.22 -23.77
C LYS A 213 4.86 -11.51 -24.48
N LYS A 214 6.02 -11.40 -23.82
CA LYS A 214 7.31 -11.86 -24.41
C LYS A 214 7.37 -13.38 -24.65
N LYS A 215 6.49 -14.18 -24.04
CA LYS A 215 6.36 -15.63 -24.30
C LYS A 215 5.31 -15.99 -25.36
N LYS A 216 4.52 -15.03 -25.85
CA LYS A 216 3.58 -15.22 -26.97
C LYS A 216 3.88 -14.21 -28.06
N LYS A 217 4.59 -14.63 -29.12
CA LYS A 217 4.80 -13.82 -30.33
C LYS A 217 3.44 -13.30 -30.86
N ILE A 218 3.27 -11.98 -30.77
CA ILE A 218 2.57 -11.04 -31.64
C ILE A 218 1.10 -11.36 -32.01
N ARG A 219 0.17 -10.54 -31.49
CA ARG A 219 -0.78 -9.73 -32.27
C ARG A 219 -1.14 -8.44 -31.51
N VAL A 220 -1.23 -7.37 -32.28
CA VAL A 220 -1.29 -5.95 -31.93
C VAL A 220 -2.56 -5.58 -31.16
N ILE A 221 -2.42 -5.00 -29.97
CA ILE A 221 -3.19 -3.83 -29.46
C ILE A 221 -2.28 -3.17 -28.42
N LEU A 222 -1.55 -2.14 -28.82
CA LEU A 222 -1.00 -1.03 -28.02
C LEU A 222 -0.26 -0.08 -28.97
N LEU A 223 -1.03 0.52 -29.89
CA LEU A 223 -0.85 1.93 -30.25
C LEU A 223 -1.82 2.61 -29.27
N LYS A 224 -1.42 3.29 -28.19
CA LYS A 224 -0.57 4.47 -28.11
C LYS A 224 0.05 4.54 -26.70
N ILE A 225 1.32 4.20 -26.54
CA ILE A 225 2.20 4.73 -25.48
C ILE A 225 3.61 4.70 -26.09
N PRO A 226 4.20 5.83 -26.54
CA PRO A 226 5.60 5.84 -26.92
C PRO A 226 6.47 5.75 -25.66
N PRO A 227 7.50 4.88 -25.61
CA PRO A 227 8.43 4.83 -24.49
C PRO A 227 9.46 5.96 -24.64
N ILE A 228 9.47 6.92 -23.72
CA ILE A 228 10.64 7.82 -23.59
C ILE A 228 11.55 7.21 -22.54
N LEU A 229 12.56 6.49 -23.01
CA LEU A 229 13.78 6.20 -22.28
C LEU A 229 14.67 7.43 -22.39
N ASN A 230 14.88 8.16 -21.29
CA ASN A 230 16.02 9.05 -21.13
C ASN A 230 16.89 8.46 -20.00
N LEU A 231 18.04 7.89 -20.37
CA LEU A 231 19.17 7.71 -19.48
C LEU A 231 20.26 8.69 -19.95
N PRO A 232 20.90 9.47 -19.05
CA PRO A 232 21.92 10.43 -19.45
C PRO A 232 23.29 9.76 -19.53
N GLY A 233 24.11 10.18 -20.50
CA GLY A 233 25.51 9.76 -20.57
C GLY A 233 26.12 9.96 -21.94
N GLY A 234 26.37 11.21 -22.33
CA GLY A 234 27.14 11.52 -23.52
C GLY A 234 28.62 11.15 -23.39
N ARG A 235 29.23 10.81 -24.53
CA ARG A 235 30.57 11.27 -24.89
C ARG A 235 30.69 11.31 -26.41
N ASN A 236 30.94 12.53 -26.90
CA ASN A 236 31.35 12.84 -28.26
C ASN A 236 32.73 12.21 -28.53
N LEU A 237 32.91 11.60 -29.70
CA LEU A 237 34.20 11.56 -30.38
C LEU A 237 33.99 11.91 -31.86
N ALA A 238 34.80 12.88 -32.26
CA ALA A 238 34.92 13.55 -33.53
C ALA A 238 35.23 12.63 -34.72
N GLN A 239 34.90 13.14 -35.93
CA GLN A 239 35.61 13.03 -37.22
C GLN A 239 35.90 11.59 -37.73
N VAL A 240 35.72 11.25 -39.00
CA VAL A 240 36.49 11.69 -40.17
C VAL A 240 35.71 11.29 -41.44
N GLU A 241 35.94 12.09 -42.48
CA GLU A 241 35.50 12.06 -43.88
C GLU A 241 35.47 10.71 -44.60
N GLY A 242 34.68 10.67 -45.69
CA GLY A 242 34.64 9.62 -46.72
C GLY A 242 33.36 9.68 -47.54
#